data_AF-A0A1B2FZK3-F1
#
_entry.id   AF-A0A1B2FZK3-F1
#
_cell.length_a   1.000
_cell.length_b   1.000
_cell.length_c   1.000
_cell.angle_alpha   90.00
_cell.angle_beta   90.00
_cell.angle_gamma   90.00
#
_symmetry.space_group_name_H-M   'P 1'
#
loop_
_entity.id
_entity.type
_entity.pdbx_description
1 polymer ?
#
loop_
_entity_poly.entity_id
_entity_poly.type
_entity_poly.pdbx_seq_one_letter_code
_entity_poly.pdbx_strand_id
1 'polypeptide(L)'
;EGPNIGLINSLAVYARTNSYGFLETPYRKVANSKVTDKVDYLSAIEEGGHVIAQANSPLDKNGGFIEDFVSCRFRGESELRPASEVDYMDVSPMQTVSVAAALVPFLEHDDANRALMGSNM
;
A
#
# COMPACT_ATOMS: atom_id res chain seq x y z
N GLU A 1 0.59 -21.17 -9.87
CA GLU A 1 1.76 -21.99 -10.24
C GLU A 1 1.57 -22.63 -11.61
N GLY A 2 2.58 -23.32 -12.14
CA GLY A 2 2.49 -24.04 -13.41
C GLY A 2 2.50 -23.13 -14.65
N PRO A 3 1.97 -23.60 -15.80
CA PRO A 3 2.08 -22.90 -17.09
C PRO A 3 1.43 -21.50 -17.13
N ASN A 4 0.47 -21.23 -16.24
CA ASN A 4 -0.28 -19.98 -16.20
C ASN A 4 0.24 -18.98 -15.14
N ILE A 5 1.43 -19.23 -14.57
CA ILE A 5 2.00 -18.33 -13.56
C ILE A 5 2.17 -16.90 -14.11
N GLY A 6 1.66 -15.92 -13.37
CA GLY A 6 1.68 -14.50 -13.76
C GLY A 6 0.61 -14.07 -14.78
N LEU A 7 -0.11 -15.00 -15.41
CA LEU A 7 -1.21 -14.68 -16.34
C LEU A 7 -2.55 -14.47 -15.63
N ILE A 8 -2.75 -15.15 -14.50
CA ILE A 8 -3.95 -15.05 -13.68
C ILE A 8 -3.53 -14.51 -12.31
N ASN A 9 -4.07 -13.35 -11.95
CA ASN A 9 -3.85 -12.69 -10.67
C ASN A 9 -5.19 -12.44 -9.97
N SER A 10 -5.14 -12.30 -8.64
CA SER A 10 -6.28 -11.87 -7.82
C SER A 10 -6.16 -10.39 -7.49
N LEU A 11 -7.31 -9.72 -7.36
CA LEU A 11 -7.36 -8.31 -6.94
C LEU A 11 -6.91 -8.17 -5.48
N ALA A 12 -6.19 -7.09 -5.17
CA ALA A 12 -5.82 -6.76 -3.79
C ALA A 12 -7.04 -6.32 -2.96
N VAL A 13 -6.98 -6.48 -1.63
CA VAL A 13 -8.13 -6.32 -0.71
C VAL A 13 -8.89 -5.00 -0.91
N TYR A 14 -8.17 -3.89 -1.11
CA TYR A 14 -8.78 -2.56 -1.20
C TYR A 14 -8.79 -1.98 -2.62
N ALA A 15 -8.26 -2.70 -3.60
CA ALA A 15 -8.21 -2.22 -4.97
C ALA A 15 -9.61 -2.22 -5.59
N ARG A 16 -9.88 -1.25 -6.47
CA ARG A 16 -11.13 -1.15 -7.23
C ARG A 16 -10.85 -0.73 -8.66
N THR A 17 -11.82 -0.94 -9.55
CA THR A 17 -11.79 -0.35 -10.89
C THR A 17 -12.50 1.00 -10.90
N ASN A 18 -11.94 1.97 -11.61
CA ASN A 18 -12.59 3.24 -11.86
C ASN A 18 -13.50 3.18 -13.10
N SER A 19 -14.16 4.30 -13.41
CA SER A 19 -15.09 4.40 -14.55
C SER A 19 -14.45 4.14 -15.92
N TYR A 20 -13.12 4.24 -16.01
CA TYR A 20 -12.35 3.98 -17.23
C TYR A 20 -11.76 2.57 -17.26
N GLY A 21 -11.98 1.77 -16.21
CA GLY A 21 -11.45 0.41 -16.08
C GLY A 21 -10.02 0.32 -15.55
N PHE A 22 -9.42 1.43 -15.11
CA PHE A 22 -8.11 1.39 -14.44
C PHE A 22 -8.24 0.97 -12.98
N LEU A 23 -7.22 0.28 -12.47
CA LEU A 23 -7.14 -0.05 -11.06
C LEU A 23 -6.75 1.19 -10.24
N GLU A 24 -7.44 1.36 -9.12
CA GLU A 24 -7.16 2.39 -8.12
C GLU A 24 -7.02 1.77 -6.73
N THR A 25 -6.17 2.37 -5.91
CA THR A 25 -5.91 1.99 -4.52
C THR A 25 -6.19 3.19 -3.60
N PRO A 26 -6.80 2.98 -2.42
CA PRO A 26 -7.07 4.07 -1.50
C PRO A 26 -5.83 4.48 -0.71
N TYR A 27 -5.67 5.78 -0.50
CA TYR A 27 -4.61 6.40 0.28
C TYR A 27 -5.15 7.47 1.22
N ARG A 28 -4.58 7.58 2.41
CA ARG A 28 -4.86 8.67 3.35
C ARG A 28 -4.08 9.91 2.95
N LYS A 29 -4.77 11.04 2.81
CA LYS A 29 -4.12 12.30 2.46
C LYS A 29 -3.30 12.85 3.63
N VAL A 30 -2.08 13.29 3.36
CA VAL A 30 -1.25 14.04 4.30
C VAL A 30 -1.38 15.53 3.99
N ALA A 31 -1.63 16.34 5.01
CA ALA A 31 -1.74 17.79 4.88
C ALA A 31 -1.00 18.45 6.04
N ASN A 32 -0.08 19.38 5.74
CA ASN A 32 0.77 20.03 6.74
C ASN A 32 1.49 19.02 7.66
N SER A 33 2.08 17.98 7.05
CA SER A 33 2.78 16.88 7.75
C SER A 33 1.91 16.09 8.74
N LYS A 34 0.59 16.15 8.59
CA LYS A 34 -0.36 15.36 9.38
C LYS A 34 -1.19 14.47 8.48
N VAL A 35 -1.24 13.19 8.82
CA VAL A 35 -2.08 12.21 8.16
C VAL A 35 -3.53 12.47 8.54
N THR A 36 -4.39 12.65 7.54
CA THR A 36 -5.81 12.92 7.73
C THR A 36 -6.65 11.65 7.57
N ASP A 37 -7.94 11.75 7.92
CA ASP A 37 -8.92 10.67 7.69
C ASP A 37 -9.54 10.74 6.29
N LYS A 38 -9.12 11.70 5.46
CA LYS A 38 -9.57 11.80 4.07
C LYS A 38 -8.87 10.74 3.25
N VAL A 39 -9.65 9.85 2.66
CA VAL A 39 -9.18 8.79 1.77
C VAL A 39 -9.46 9.20 0.32
N ASP A 40 -8.41 9.27 -0.48
CA ASP A 40 -8.50 9.48 -1.93
C ASP A 40 -8.03 8.19 -2.64
N TYR A 41 -8.74 7.80 -3.70
CA TYR A 41 -8.33 6.69 -4.53
C TYR A 41 -7.49 7.21 -5.68
N LEU A 42 -6.30 6.63 -5.85
CA LEU A 42 -5.38 7.03 -6.89
C LEU A 42 -5.18 5.87 -7.85
N SER A 43 -5.21 6.17 -9.15
CA SER A 43 -4.77 5.28 -10.21
C SER A 43 -3.24 5.18 -10.23
N ALA A 44 -2.69 4.18 -10.90
CA ALA A 44 -1.23 4.02 -11.05
C ALA A 44 -0.53 5.24 -11.67
N ILE A 45 -1.24 6.01 -12.50
CA ILE A 45 -0.71 7.23 -13.14
C ILE A 45 -0.63 8.37 -12.13
N GLU A 46 -1.68 8.56 -11.32
CA GLU A 46 -1.73 9.58 -10.29
C GLU A 46 -0.74 9.26 -9.15
N GLU A 47 -0.64 7.99 -8.77
CA GLU A 47 0.28 7.50 -7.75
C GLU A 47 1.74 7.90 -8.03
N GLY A 48 2.17 7.81 -9.29
CA GLY A 48 3.55 8.13 -9.70
C GLY A 48 3.98 9.59 -9.49
N GLY A 49 3.02 10.49 -9.23
CA GLY A 49 3.26 11.89 -8.91
C GLY A 49 3.45 12.20 -7.42
N HIS A 50 3.25 11.21 -6.54
CA HIS A 50 3.12 11.42 -5.10
C HIS A 50 4.12 10.59 -4.29
N VAL A 51 4.57 11.17 -3.16
CA VAL A 51 5.36 10.46 -2.16
C VAL A 51 4.42 9.79 -1.16
N ILE A 52 4.52 8.45 -1.03
CA ILE A 52 3.58 7.65 -0.24
C ILE A 52 4.29 6.94 0.90
N ALA A 53 3.91 7.26 2.14
CA ALA A 53 4.40 6.60 3.34
C ALA A 53 3.72 5.24 3.56
N GLN A 54 4.45 4.33 4.22
CA GLN A 54 3.93 3.01 4.58
C GLN A 54 2.89 3.07 5.70
N ALA A 55 1.97 2.11 5.74
CA ALA A 55 0.88 2.09 6.73
C ALA A 55 1.35 1.93 8.19
N ASN A 56 2.55 1.36 8.39
CA ASN A 56 3.15 1.11 9.69
C ASN A 56 4.08 2.24 10.17
N SER A 57 4.21 3.35 9.41
CA SER A 57 5.02 4.49 9.85
C SER A 57 4.49 5.06 11.18
N PRO A 58 5.33 5.25 12.21
CA PRO A 58 4.89 5.71 13.52
C PRO A 58 4.28 7.12 13.49
N LEU A 59 3.08 7.26 14.04
CA LEU A 59 2.35 8.53 14.15
C LEU A 59 2.14 8.93 15.61
N ASP A 60 2.12 10.24 15.86
CA ASP A 60 1.73 10.83 17.14
C ASP A 60 0.20 10.81 17.33
N LYS A 61 -0.27 11.24 18.51
CA LYS A 61 -1.71 11.30 18.83
C LYS A 61 -2.50 12.28 17.96
N ASN A 62 -1.83 13.19 17.28
CA ASN A 62 -2.41 14.21 16.41
C ASN A 62 -2.31 13.86 14.92
N GLY A 63 -1.81 12.65 14.59
CA GLY A 63 -1.61 12.18 13.22
C GLY A 63 -0.35 12.69 12.53
N GLY A 64 0.56 13.36 13.22
CA GLY A 64 1.88 13.74 12.69
C GLY A 64 2.86 12.56 12.73
N PHE A 65 3.83 12.53 11.81
CA PHE A 65 4.91 11.55 11.88
C PHE A 65 5.80 11.81 13.10
N ILE A 66 6.17 10.74 13.82
CA ILE A 66 7.08 10.85 14.99
C ILE A 66 8.52 11.10 14.54
N GLU A 67 8.91 10.50 13.42
CA GLU A 67 10.25 10.56 12.88
C GLU A 67 10.37 11.68 11.84
N ASP A 68 11.54 12.33 11.80
CA ASP A 68 11.82 13.39 10.82
C ASP A 68 11.93 12.85 9.38
N PHE A 69 12.42 11.62 9.24
CA PHE A 69 12.52 10.91 7.97
C PHE A 69 11.64 9.67 7.98
N VAL A 70 10.82 9.52 6.94
CA VAL A 70 9.82 8.46 6.81
C VAL A 70 10.17 7.59 5.62
N SER A 71 10.09 6.27 5.80
CA SER A 71 10.20 5.30 4.71
C SER A 71 8.99 5.42 3.78
N CYS A 72 9.24 5.78 2.53
CA CYS A 72 8.21 6.07 1.55
C CYS A 72 8.51 5.37 0.22
N ARG A 73 7.50 5.32 -0.65
CA ARG A 73 7.68 5.01 -2.07
C ARG A 73 7.47 6.24 -2.92
N PHE A 74 8.30 6.39 -3.94
CA PHE A 74 8.16 7.41 -4.97
C PHE A 74 8.55 6.82 -6.32
N ARG A 75 7.65 6.88 -7.31
CA ARG A 75 7.88 6.34 -8.67
C ARG A 75 8.35 4.87 -8.71
N GLY A 76 7.85 4.06 -7.79
CA GLY A 76 8.18 2.63 -7.69
C GLY A 76 9.44 2.30 -6.90
N GLU A 77 10.21 3.31 -6.48
CA GLU A 77 11.42 3.13 -5.67
C GLU A 77 11.12 3.37 -4.19
N SER A 78 11.82 2.64 -3.31
CA SER A 78 11.74 2.83 -1.86
C SER A 78 12.82 3.81 -1.42
N GLU A 79 12.42 4.91 -0.78
CA GLU A 79 13.29 6.02 -0.39
C GLU A 79 12.98 6.47 1.05
N LEU A 80 13.98 7.07 1.71
CA LEU A 80 13.77 7.80 2.97
C LEU A 80 13.63 9.29 2.62
N ARG A 81 12.50 9.89 3.04
CA ARG A 81 12.23 11.31 2.78
C ARG A 81 11.79 12.06 4.03
N PRO A 82 12.01 13.38 4.09
CA PRO A 82 11.48 14.19 5.19
C PRO A 82 9.96 14.05 5.32
N ALA A 83 9.43 14.03 6.54
CA ALA A 83 7.99 13.97 6.80
C ALA A 83 7.20 15.14 6.16
N SER A 84 7.87 16.24 5.82
CA SER A 84 7.30 17.39 5.09
C SER A 84 7.08 17.15 3.60
N GLU A 85 7.75 16.16 3.01
CA GLU A 85 7.61 15.81 1.59
C GLU A 85 6.60 14.70 1.33
N VAL A 86 6.00 14.12 2.38
CA VAL A 86 5.02 13.04 2.25
C VAL A 86 3.65 13.61 1.86
N ASP A 87 3.11 13.13 0.73
CA ASP A 87 1.80 13.57 0.22
C ASP A 87 0.66 12.66 0.70
N TYR A 88 0.92 11.35 0.80
CA TYR A 88 -0.07 10.34 1.12
C TYR A 88 0.52 9.23 2.01
N MET A 89 -0.36 8.44 2.63
CA MET A 89 0.00 7.27 3.41
C MET A 89 -0.93 6.10 3.07
N ASP A 90 -0.39 4.89 3.07
CA ASP A 90 -1.18 3.66 2.91
C ASP A 90 -2.28 3.57 3.98
N VAL A 91 -3.45 3.03 3.60
CA VAL A 91 -4.58 2.86 4.53
C VAL A 91 -4.36 1.68 5.46
N SER A 92 -3.76 0.61 4.95
CA SER A 92 -3.56 -0.64 5.68
C SER A 92 -2.39 -1.45 5.10
N PRO A 93 -1.60 -2.16 5.93
CA PRO A 93 -0.61 -3.12 5.43
C PRO A 93 -1.23 -4.22 4.54
N MET A 94 -2.52 -4.51 4.72
CA MET A 94 -3.22 -5.55 3.95
C MET A 94 -3.59 -5.10 2.52
N GLN A 95 -3.36 -3.84 2.15
CA GLN A 95 -3.73 -3.34 0.82
C GLN A 95 -2.88 -3.88 -0.33
N THR A 96 -1.74 -4.49 -0.02
CA THR A 96 -0.82 -5.07 -1.00
C THR A 96 -1.11 -6.53 -1.32
N VAL A 97 -1.96 -7.19 -0.51
CA VAL A 97 -2.25 -8.63 -0.64
C VAL A 97 -3.67 -8.87 -1.14
N SER A 98 -3.93 -10.07 -1.65
CA SER A 98 -5.27 -10.52 -2.02
C SER A 98 -6.08 -10.93 -0.80
N VAL A 99 -7.40 -11.12 -0.97
CA VAL A 99 -8.28 -11.62 0.09
C VAL A 99 -7.81 -12.98 0.63
N ALA A 100 -7.36 -13.90 -0.24
CA ALA A 100 -6.89 -15.22 0.18
C ALA A 100 -5.61 -15.11 1.03
N ALA A 101 -4.62 -14.35 0.57
CA ALA A 101 -3.37 -14.15 1.30
C ALA A 101 -3.58 -13.41 2.63
N ALA A 102 -4.55 -12.48 2.69
CA ALA A 102 -4.88 -11.76 3.92
C ALA A 102 -5.47 -12.65 5.04
N LEU A 103 -5.95 -13.84 4.71
CA LEU A 103 -6.46 -14.82 5.68
C LEU A 103 -5.37 -15.71 6.27
N VAL A 104 -4.14 -15.66 5.75
CA VAL A 104 -3.01 -16.43 6.27
C VAL A 104 -2.43 -15.69 7.48
N PRO A 105 -2.50 -16.26 8.70
CA PRO A 105 -1.93 -15.63 9.88
C PRO A 105 -0.39 -15.66 9.83
N PHE A 106 0.24 -14.63 10.38
CA PHE A 106 1.71 -14.51 10.43
C PHE A 106 2.39 -14.59 9.06
N LEU A 107 1.71 -14.12 8.01
CA LEU A 107 2.20 -14.10 6.62
C LEU A 107 3.60 -13.46 6.51
N GLU A 108 3.88 -12.45 7.33
CA GLU A 108 5.17 -11.76 7.39
C GLU A 108 6.34 -12.64 7.87
N HIS A 109 6.07 -13.83 8.43
CA HIS A 109 7.06 -14.80 8.87
C HIS A 109 7.25 -15.96 7.88
N ASP A 110 6.40 -16.06 6.86
CA ASP A 110 6.49 -17.10 5.82
C ASP A 110 7.24 -16.58 4.59
N ASP A 111 7.90 -17.48 3.87
CA ASP A 111 8.48 -17.14 2.57
C ASP A 111 7.39 -17.03 1.49
N ALA A 112 7.67 -16.25 0.45
CA ALA A 112 6.71 -15.95 -0.61
C ALA A 112 6.22 -17.19 -1.37
N ASN A 113 7.04 -18.25 -1.50
CA ASN A 113 6.61 -19.48 -2.19
C ASN A 113 5.62 -20.27 -1.33
N ARG A 114 5.85 -20.35 -0.01
CA ARG A 114 4.91 -20.97 0.93
C ARG A 114 3.62 -20.18 1.05
N ALA A 115 3.70 -18.85 1.09
CA ALA A 115 2.54 -17.97 1.04
C ALA A 115 1.70 -18.18 -0.24
N LEU A 116 2.35 -18.32 -1.40
CA LEU A 116 1.70 -18.61 -2.68
C LEU A 116 0.98 -19.96 -2.66
N MET A 117 1.65 -21.02 -2.20
CA MET A 117 1.04 -22.34 -2.07
C MET A 117 -0.13 -22.32 -1.09
N GLY A 118 0.05 -21.70 0.09
CA GLY A 118 -0.96 -21.61 1.13
C GLY A 118 -2.20 -20.81 0.72
N SER A 119 -2.04 -19.77 -0.10
CA SER A 119 -3.18 -18.98 -0.60
C SER A 119 -4.00 -19.70 -1.68
N ASN A 120 -3.46 -20.77 -2.28
CA ASN A 120 -4.12 -21.53 -3.35
C ASN A 120 -4.75 -22.86 -2.86
N MET A 121 -4.50 -23.26 -1.61
CA MET A 121 -5.07 -24.48 -0.99
C MET A 121 -6.33 -24.17 -0.21
#